data_AF-A0A7J2NKY2-F1
#
_entry.id   AF-A0A7J2NKY2-F1
#
_cell.length_a   1.000
_cell.length_b   1.000
_cell.length_c   1.000
_cell.angle_alpha   90.00
_cell.angle_beta   90.00
_cell.angle_gamma   90.00
#
_symmetry.space_group_name_H-M   'P 1'
#
loop_
_entity.id
_entity.type
_entity.pdbx_description
1 polymer ?
#
loop_
_entity_poly.entity_id
_entity_poly.type
_entity_poly.pdbx_seq_one_letter_code
_entity_poly.pdbx_strand_id
1 'polypeptide(L)'
;MMAISSDAYHQKCIPFERVKNAVNAAKTLGIPFQIGVCTENLDDEDYKKIVHKLEEITEPDNIKTAITFPVGRALKIKNPKYVSSTEPPASACSAGSSPIIFPNGNIIGCIGPVINIKTDHPLLLGNLQLNSLKEILDNSETNPIYHAIRIWGPRKLVTLANDAGLAKFLPEKYVKDSVCHACYSLVSNRRIRTFLQSLARDPEFRRKVAYARLYYLRESRMFELMKGELLKQTV
;
A
#
# COMPACT_ATOMS: atom_id res chain seq x y z
N MET A 1 -8.46 -16.77 -10.83
CA MET A 1 -8.96 -16.76 -9.44
C MET A 1 -9.95 -15.61 -9.30
N MET A 2 -11.14 -15.84 -8.75
CA MET A 2 -12.16 -14.82 -8.54
C MET A 2 -12.06 -14.26 -7.12
N ALA A 3 -12.03 -12.94 -6.97
CA ALA A 3 -12.07 -12.29 -5.66
C ALA A 3 -13.49 -11.75 -5.41
N ILE A 4 -14.11 -12.15 -4.30
CA ILE A 4 -15.45 -11.70 -3.88
C ILE A 4 -15.28 -10.81 -2.66
N SER A 5 -15.81 -9.59 -2.66
CA SER A 5 -15.82 -8.74 -1.46
C SER A 5 -17.11 -8.95 -0.67
N SER A 6 -17.00 -9.26 0.61
CA SER A 6 -18.15 -9.40 1.51
C SER A 6 -17.76 -9.03 2.94
N ASP A 7 -18.25 -7.90 3.41
CA ASP A 7 -18.06 -7.42 4.78
C ASP A 7 -19.33 -6.75 5.31
N ALA A 8 -19.30 -6.31 6.58
CA ALA A 8 -20.44 -5.67 7.22
C ALA A 8 -20.90 -4.39 6.51
N TYR A 9 -20.07 -3.73 5.72
CA TYR A 9 -20.46 -2.55 4.95
C TYR A 9 -21.15 -2.93 3.64
N HIS A 10 -20.65 -3.95 2.93
CA HIS A 10 -21.28 -4.45 1.70
C HIS A 10 -22.69 -4.97 1.97
N GLN A 11 -22.88 -5.70 3.07
CA GLN A 11 -24.16 -6.33 3.41
C GLN A 11 -25.29 -5.34 3.74
N LYS A 12 -24.99 -4.04 3.87
CA LYS A 12 -25.99 -2.98 3.98
C LYS A 12 -26.72 -2.72 2.66
N CYS A 13 -26.09 -3.05 1.53
CA CYS A 13 -26.58 -2.73 0.20
C CYS A 13 -26.68 -3.95 -0.72
N ILE A 14 -25.94 -5.03 -0.43
CA ILE A 14 -25.84 -6.23 -1.25
C ILE A 14 -26.32 -7.41 -0.41
N PRO A 15 -27.36 -8.15 -0.81
CA PRO A 15 -27.80 -9.33 -0.08
C PRO A 15 -26.74 -10.45 -0.04
N PHE A 16 -26.60 -11.10 1.11
CA PHE A 16 -25.63 -12.19 1.33
C PHE A 16 -25.79 -13.36 0.34
N GLU A 17 -27.02 -13.65 -0.08
CA GLU A 17 -27.31 -14.70 -1.08
C GLU A 17 -26.53 -14.51 -2.38
N ARG A 18 -26.19 -13.27 -2.77
CA ARG A 18 -25.37 -13.03 -3.96
C ARG A 18 -23.94 -13.55 -3.78
N VAL A 19 -23.39 -13.45 -2.57
CA VAL A 19 -22.07 -14.00 -2.22
C VAL A 19 -22.12 -15.53 -2.27
N LYS A 20 -23.15 -16.13 -1.67
CA LYS A 20 -23.38 -17.58 -1.70
C LYS A 20 -23.50 -18.12 -3.13
N ASN A 21 -24.27 -17.45 -3.97
CA ASN A 21 -24.43 -17.81 -5.37
C ASN A 21 -23.10 -17.74 -6.14
N ALA A 22 -22.30 -16.70 -5.91
CA ALA A 22 -20.97 -16.57 -6.53
C ALA A 22 -20.01 -17.69 -6.09
N VAL A 23 -20.00 -18.04 -4.80
CA VAL A 23 -19.20 -19.15 -4.25
C VAL A 23 -19.64 -20.48 -4.85
N ASN A 24 -20.95 -20.76 -4.90
CA ASN A 24 -21.46 -22.00 -5.49
C ASN A 24 -21.14 -22.12 -6.98
N ALA A 25 -21.27 -21.03 -7.74
CA ALA A 25 -20.89 -21.01 -9.14
C ALA A 25 -19.39 -21.29 -9.31
N ALA A 26 -18.54 -20.66 -8.49
CA ALA A 26 -17.10 -20.88 -8.52
C ALA A 26 -16.73 -22.35 -8.24
N LYS A 27 -17.31 -22.95 -7.20
CA LYS A 27 -17.12 -24.36 -6.85
C LYS A 27 -17.58 -25.29 -7.98
N THR A 28 -18.78 -25.06 -8.50
CA THR A 28 -19.38 -25.90 -9.56
C THR A 28 -18.54 -25.88 -10.84
N LEU A 29 -17.96 -24.73 -11.18
CA LEU A 29 -17.14 -24.54 -12.38
C LEU A 29 -15.65 -24.83 -12.15
N GLY A 30 -15.24 -25.21 -10.93
CA GLY A 30 -13.83 -25.42 -10.60
C GLY A 30 -12.97 -24.15 -10.68
N ILE A 31 -13.57 -22.97 -10.50
CA ILE A 31 -12.85 -21.68 -10.53
C ILE A 31 -12.32 -21.39 -9.12
N PRO A 32 -11.00 -21.25 -8.92
CA PRO A 32 -10.45 -20.85 -7.64
C PRO A 32 -10.99 -19.48 -7.22
N PHE A 33 -11.37 -19.32 -5.95
CA PHE A 33 -11.90 -18.07 -5.44
C PHE A 33 -11.36 -17.73 -4.05
N GLN A 34 -11.50 -16.46 -3.68
CA GLN A 34 -11.18 -15.94 -2.36
C GLN A 34 -12.22 -14.88 -1.99
N ILE A 35 -12.57 -14.79 -0.72
CA ILE A 35 -13.49 -13.80 -0.16
C ILE A 35 -12.69 -12.80 0.67
N GLY A 36 -12.73 -11.53 0.27
CA GLY A 36 -12.13 -10.42 1.00
C GLY A 36 -13.12 -9.82 1.99
N VAL A 37 -12.71 -9.69 3.25
CA VAL A 37 -13.48 -9.05 4.32
C VAL A 37 -12.69 -7.86 4.85
N CYS A 38 -13.29 -6.68 4.91
CA CYS A 38 -12.68 -5.50 5.53
C CYS A 38 -13.33 -5.19 6.89
N THR A 39 -12.52 -4.87 7.89
CA THR A 39 -12.99 -4.44 9.23
C THR A 39 -12.02 -3.44 9.85
N GLU A 40 -12.48 -2.55 10.73
CA GLU A 40 -11.58 -1.74 11.56
C GLU A 40 -10.87 -2.58 12.63
N ASN A 41 -11.51 -3.65 13.09
CA ASN A 41 -11.06 -4.46 14.21
C ASN A 41 -11.57 -5.91 14.09
N LEU A 42 -10.68 -6.87 14.35
CA LEU A 42 -11.02 -8.30 14.32
C LEU A 42 -11.92 -8.72 15.50
N ASP A 43 -11.95 -7.92 16.56
CA ASP A 43 -12.82 -8.16 17.72
C ASP A 43 -14.24 -7.61 17.51
N ASP A 44 -14.50 -6.91 16.40
CA ASP A 44 -15.82 -6.36 16.11
C ASP A 44 -16.87 -7.45 15.88
N GLU A 45 -18.04 -7.28 16.52
CA GLU A 45 -19.12 -8.26 16.47
C GLU A 45 -19.74 -8.41 15.08
N ASP A 46 -19.84 -7.32 14.29
CA ASP A 46 -20.37 -7.42 12.94
C ASP A 46 -19.37 -8.10 12.00
N TYR A 47 -18.06 -7.87 12.21
CA TYR A 47 -17.02 -8.66 11.53
C TYR A 47 -17.14 -10.15 11.84
N LYS A 48 -17.19 -10.55 13.12
CA LYS A 48 -17.30 -11.95 13.53
C LYS A 48 -18.55 -12.62 12.95
N LYS A 49 -19.69 -11.94 12.97
CA LYS A 49 -20.94 -12.43 12.36
C LYS A 49 -20.80 -12.67 10.86
N ILE A 50 -20.12 -11.79 10.14
CA ILE A 50 -19.90 -11.97 8.70
C ILE A 50 -18.96 -13.14 8.44
N VAL A 51 -17.85 -13.25 9.17
CA VAL A 51 -16.91 -14.37 9.01
C VAL A 51 -17.62 -15.69 9.27
N HIS A 52 -18.40 -15.80 10.35
CA HIS A 52 -19.15 -17.02 10.67
C HIS A 52 -20.11 -17.42 9.53
N LYS A 53 -20.86 -16.47 8.97
CA LYS A 53 -21.71 -16.72 7.80
C LYS A 53 -20.94 -17.16 6.56
N LEU A 54 -19.72 -16.66 6.36
CA LEU A 54 -18.88 -17.06 5.24
C LEU A 54 -18.33 -18.47 5.43
N GLU A 55 -17.98 -18.86 6.66
CA GLU A 55 -17.53 -20.21 7.01
C GLU A 55 -18.62 -21.27 6.77
N GLU A 56 -19.90 -20.91 6.85
CA GLU A 56 -21.01 -21.80 6.47
C GLU A 56 -21.02 -22.17 4.97
N ILE A 57 -20.37 -21.37 4.11
CA ILE A 57 -20.39 -21.56 2.65
C ILE A 57 -19.02 -21.85 2.04
N THR A 58 -17.92 -21.67 2.76
CA THR A 58 -16.57 -21.95 2.28
C THR A 58 -15.60 -22.24 3.43
N GLU A 59 -14.50 -22.92 3.12
CA GLU A 59 -13.39 -23.11 4.06
C GLU A 59 -12.78 -21.77 4.51
N PRO A 60 -12.30 -21.67 5.77
CA PRO A 60 -11.66 -20.47 6.32
C PRO A 60 -10.48 -19.96 5.49
N ASP A 61 -9.73 -20.86 4.84
CA ASP A 61 -8.57 -20.49 4.02
C ASP A 61 -8.91 -19.61 2.81
N ASN A 62 -10.15 -19.68 2.33
CA ASN A 62 -10.65 -18.83 1.26
C ASN A 62 -11.07 -17.44 1.77
N ILE A 63 -11.13 -17.21 3.07
CA ILE A 63 -11.50 -15.92 3.66
C ILE A 63 -10.22 -15.17 4.02
N LYS A 64 -10.04 -13.96 3.47
CA LYS A 64 -8.93 -13.08 3.84
C LYS A 64 -9.44 -11.76 4.38
N THR A 65 -8.99 -11.44 5.58
CA THR A 65 -9.35 -10.20 6.25
C THR A 65 -8.29 -9.12 6.01
N ALA A 66 -8.76 -7.90 5.74
CA ALA A 66 -7.94 -6.70 5.67
C ALA A 66 -8.47 -5.64 6.63
N ILE A 67 -7.58 -4.79 7.13
CA ILE A 67 -7.99 -3.65 7.96
C ILE A 67 -8.50 -2.51 7.08
N THR A 68 -9.68 -1.98 7.39
CA THR A 68 -10.18 -0.73 6.80
C THR A 68 -9.22 0.40 7.16
N PHE A 69 -8.78 1.20 6.20
CA PHE A 69 -7.89 2.35 6.48
C PHE A 69 -8.72 3.63 6.64
N PRO A 70 -8.37 4.55 7.56
CA PRO A 70 -9.10 5.81 7.78
C PRO A 70 -8.85 6.83 6.67
N VAL A 71 -9.24 6.49 5.44
CA VAL A 71 -8.98 7.27 4.22
C VAL A 71 -10.22 7.25 3.32
N GLY A 72 -10.43 8.34 2.57
CA GLY A 72 -11.55 8.43 1.63
C GLY A 72 -12.89 8.33 2.34
N ARG A 73 -13.76 7.42 1.90
CA ARG A 73 -15.10 7.25 2.52
C ARG A 73 -15.05 6.75 3.96
N ALA A 74 -14.00 6.01 4.35
CA ALA A 74 -13.85 5.49 5.70
C ALA A 74 -13.62 6.60 6.75
N LEU A 75 -13.24 7.81 6.34
CA LEU A 75 -13.21 8.98 7.23
C LEU A 75 -14.59 9.35 7.79
N LYS A 76 -15.68 8.87 7.17
CA LYS A 76 -17.06 9.14 7.61
C LYS A 76 -17.56 8.12 8.64
N ILE A 77 -16.77 7.10 8.98
CA ILE A 77 -17.13 6.11 9.99
C ILE A 77 -17.19 6.80 11.35
N LYS A 78 -18.35 6.73 12.01
CA LYS A 78 -18.53 7.25 13.36
C LYS A 78 -17.91 6.27 14.35
N ASN A 79 -17.09 6.78 15.29
CA ASN A 79 -16.44 6.00 16.35
C ASN A 79 -15.69 4.75 15.83
N PRO A 80 -14.68 4.94 14.97
CA PRO A 80 -13.95 3.80 14.41
C PRO A 80 -13.23 3.02 15.53
N LYS A 81 -13.29 1.69 15.45
CA LYS A 81 -12.77 0.78 16.49
C LYS A 81 -11.31 0.34 16.27
N TYR A 82 -10.52 1.14 15.56
CA TYR A 82 -9.14 0.79 15.23
C TYR A 82 -8.29 0.54 16.47
N VAL A 83 -7.50 -0.53 16.43
CA VAL A 83 -6.37 -0.68 17.36
C VAL A 83 -5.27 0.28 16.91
N SER A 84 -4.81 1.12 17.81
CA SER A 84 -3.80 2.14 17.52
C SER A 84 -2.43 1.82 18.13
N SER A 85 -1.39 2.38 17.54
CA SER A 85 0.00 2.31 17.99
C SER A 85 0.63 3.70 17.87
N THR A 86 1.50 4.07 18.80
CA THR A 86 2.30 5.32 18.69
C THR A 86 3.44 5.16 17.70
N GLU A 87 3.89 3.94 17.46
CA GLU A 87 4.94 3.61 16.51
C GLU A 87 4.35 3.18 15.16
N PRO A 88 4.93 3.62 14.02
CA PRO A 88 4.60 3.06 12.72
C PRO A 88 5.11 1.61 12.61
N PRO A 89 4.46 0.76 11.82
CA PRO A 89 4.84 -0.66 11.72
C PRO A 89 6.20 -0.84 11.04
N ALA A 90 7.00 -1.73 11.61
CA ALA A 90 8.33 -2.09 11.11
C ALA A 90 8.24 -3.24 10.08
N SER A 91 7.70 -2.95 8.90
CA SER A 91 7.52 -3.97 7.86
C SER A 91 7.71 -3.40 6.47
N ALA A 92 8.40 -4.16 5.62
CA ALA A 92 8.53 -3.90 4.18
C ALA A 92 7.17 -3.98 3.48
N CYS A 93 6.98 -3.18 2.42
CA CYS A 93 5.76 -3.23 1.63
C CYS A 93 5.89 -4.23 0.47
N SER A 94 5.20 -5.35 0.55
CA SER A 94 5.12 -6.33 -0.55
C SER A 94 4.27 -5.84 -1.72
N ALA A 95 3.19 -5.08 -1.46
CA ALA A 95 2.32 -4.51 -2.48
C ALA A 95 3.06 -3.51 -3.39
N GLY A 96 4.16 -2.94 -2.89
CA GLY A 96 5.03 -2.07 -3.66
C GLY A 96 5.68 -2.76 -4.86
N SER A 97 5.69 -4.09 -4.98
CA SER A 97 6.27 -4.79 -6.14
C SER A 97 5.27 -5.06 -7.27
N SER A 98 4.05 -4.51 -7.18
CA SER A 98 2.98 -4.74 -8.17
C SER A 98 2.26 -3.43 -8.52
N PRO A 99 2.84 -2.60 -9.41
CA PRO A 99 2.20 -1.39 -9.89
C PRO A 99 0.84 -1.66 -10.54
N ILE A 100 -0.06 -0.68 -10.45
CA ILE A 100 -1.42 -0.80 -10.95
C ILE A 100 -1.70 0.28 -11.96
N ILE A 101 -2.28 -0.14 -13.07
CA ILE A 101 -2.74 0.72 -14.15
C ILE A 101 -4.22 1.06 -13.88
N PHE A 102 -4.52 2.34 -13.75
CA PHE A 102 -5.87 2.85 -13.57
C PHE A 102 -6.52 3.20 -14.92
N PRO A 103 -7.87 3.19 -15.03
CA PRO A 103 -8.57 3.50 -16.27
C PRO A 103 -8.26 4.89 -16.86
N ASN A 104 -7.80 5.83 -16.03
CA ASN A 104 -7.37 7.17 -16.47
C ASN A 104 -5.92 7.21 -16.97
N GLY A 105 -5.26 6.07 -17.14
CA GLY A 105 -3.88 5.94 -17.58
C GLY A 105 -2.83 6.03 -16.48
N ASN A 106 -3.17 6.45 -15.24
CA ASN A 106 -2.20 6.53 -14.15
C ASN A 106 -1.64 5.15 -13.82
N ILE A 107 -0.32 5.07 -13.66
CA ILE A 107 0.36 3.90 -13.07
C ILE A 107 0.80 4.28 -11.65
N ILE A 108 0.29 3.56 -10.65
CA ILE A 108 0.61 3.81 -9.25
C ILE A 108 1.29 2.56 -8.67
N GLY A 109 2.43 2.74 -8.00
CA GLY A 109 3.21 1.66 -7.39
C GLY A 109 2.58 1.01 -6.15
N CYS A 110 1.28 1.18 -5.93
CA CYS A 110 0.56 0.70 -4.76
C CYS A 110 -0.95 0.64 -5.03
N ILE A 111 -1.62 -0.38 -4.48
CA ILE A 111 -3.10 -0.52 -4.48
C ILE A 111 -3.78 0.07 -3.24
N GLY A 112 -2.99 0.40 -2.22
CA GLY A 112 -3.46 0.84 -0.92
C GLY A 112 -4.07 2.26 -0.94
N PRO A 113 -4.28 2.87 0.24
CA PRO A 113 -5.03 4.12 0.37
C PRO A 113 -4.47 5.31 -0.40
N VAL A 114 -3.20 5.26 -0.82
CA VAL A 114 -2.53 6.30 -1.63
C VAL A 114 -3.21 6.56 -2.97
N ILE A 115 -4.00 5.61 -3.49
CA ILE A 115 -4.81 5.79 -4.72
C ILE A 115 -5.84 6.94 -4.60
N ASN A 116 -6.17 7.36 -3.38
CA ASN A 116 -7.05 8.49 -3.11
C ASN A 116 -6.36 9.85 -3.22
N ILE A 117 -5.02 9.88 -3.28
CA ILE A 117 -4.25 11.12 -3.44
C ILE A 117 -4.34 11.55 -4.91
N LYS A 118 -4.81 12.78 -5.15
CA LYS A 118 -5.01 13.31 -6.51
C LYS A 118 -3.90 14.24 -7.00
N THR A 119 -3.01 14.64 -6.10
CA THR A 119 -1.82 15.43 -6.44
C THR A 119 -0.65 14.53 -6.76
N ASP A 120 0.37 15.06 -7.44
CA ASP A 120 1.63 14.35 -7.64
C ASP A 120 2.24 13.85 -6.32
N HIS A 121 2.80 12.63 -6.37
CA HIS A 121 3.38 11.97 -5.22
C HIS A 121 4.37 10.86 -5.63
N PRO A 122 5.32 10.47 -4.75
CA PRO A 122 6.40 9.53 -5.13
C PRO A 122 5.99 8.10 -5.53
N LEU A 123 4.70 7.76 -5.42
CA LEU A 123 4.16 6.46 -5.82
C LEU A 123 3.31 6.55 -7.10
N LEU A 124 3.07 7.74 -7.63
CA LEU A 124 2.56 7.93 -8.98
C LEU A 124 3.75 7.78 -9.92
N LEU A 125 3.83 6.65 -10.61
CA LEU A 125 5.00 6.28 -11.43
C LEU A 125 4.95 6.92 -12.81
N GLY A 126 3.75 7.25 -13.30
CA GLY A 126 3.54 7.95 -14.56
C GLY A 126 2.10 7.83 -15.06
N ASN A 127 1.85 8.24 -16.31
CA ASN A 127 0.56 8.11 -16.97
C ASN A 127 0.74 7.66 -18.43
N LEU A 128 0.03 6.59 -18.83
CA LEU A 128 0.10 5.98 -20.17
C LEU A 128 -0.42 6.88 -21.30
N GLN A 129 -1.18 7.92 -20.99
CA GLN A 129 -1.61 8.93 -21.96
C GLN A 129 -0.51 9.97 -22.24
N LEU A 130 0.51 10.05 -21.38
CA LEU A 130 1.59 11.04 -21.46
C LEU A 130 2.96 10.41 -21.77
N ASN A 131 3.19 9.18 -21.31
CA ASN A 131 4.47 8.49 -21.40
C ASN A 131 4.27 7.06 -21.90
N SER A 132 5.27 6.51 -22.57
CA SER A 132 5.30 5.09 -22.89
C SER A 132 5.44 4.24 -21.62
N LEU A 133 4.93 3.00 -21.66
CA LEU A 133 5.11 2.06 -20.54
C LEU A 133 6.59 1.86 -20.20
N LYS A 134 7.46 1.79 -21.22
CA LYS A 134 8.91 1.63 -21.02
C LYS A 134 9.50 2.78 -20.21
N GLU A 135 9.19 4.02 -20.55
CA GLU A 135 9.67 5.20 -19.80
C GLU A 135 9.18 5.19 -18.36
N ILE A 136 7.92 4.84 -18.14
CA ILE A 136 7.35 4.76 -16.78
C ILE A 136 8.09 3.70 -15.96
N LEU A 137 8.34 2.51 -16.54
CA LEU A 137 9.04 1.44 -15.86
C LEU A 137 10.50 1.83 -15.58
N ASP A 138 11.26 2.33 -16.56
CA ASP A 138 12.65 2.76 -16.37
C ASP A 138 12.77 3.89 -15.32
N ASN A 139 11.83 4.84 -15.31
CA ASN A 139 11.79 5.89 -14.28
C ASN A 139 11.44 5.33 -12.90
N SER A 140 10.53 4.35 -12.83
CA SER A 140 10.17 3.71 -11.56
C SER A 140 11.34 2.94 -10.93
N GLU A 141 12.20 2.34 -11.75
CA GLU A 141 13.39 1.58 -11.33
C GLU A 141 14.45 2.43 -10.60
N THR A 142 14.43 3.74 -10.83
CA THR A 142 15.36 4.70 -10.21
C THR A 142 14.72 5.55 -9.13
N ASN A 143 13.45 5.30 -8.78
CA ASN A 143 12.72 6.05 -7.76
C ASN A 143 13.11 5.56 -6.34
N PRO A 144 13.94 6.33 -5.59
CA PRO A 144 14.49 5.83 -4.33
C PRO A 144 13.45 5.82 -3.20
N ILE A 145 12.41 6.66 -3.25
CA ILE A 145 11.36 6.70 -2.23
C ILE A 145 10.46 5.47 -2.35
N TYR A 146 10.08 5.14 -3.58
CA TYR A 146 9.33 3.92 -3.90
C TYR A 146 10.09 2.68 -3.45
N HIS A 147 11.38 2.56 -3.78
CA HIS A 147 12.18 1.42 -3.37
C HIS A 147 12.49 1.38 -1.87
N ALA A 148 12.66 2.52 -1.19
CA ALA A 148 12.78 2.55 0.27
C ALA A 148 11.52 1.97 0.95
N ILE A 149 10.33 2.23 0.41
CA ILE A 149 9.07 1.64 0.90
C ILE A 149 9.04 0.12 0.65
N ARG A 150 9.51 -0.35 -0.51
CA ARG A 150 9.60 -1.78 -0.83
C ARG A 150 10.56 -2.53 0.09
N ILE A 151 11.67 -1.90 0.49
CA ILE A 151 12.75 -2.56 1.26
C ILE A 151 12.53 -2.45 2.77
N TRP A 152 12.23 -1.25 3.27
CA TRP A 152 12.18 -0.96 4.71
C TRP A 152 10.80 -0.55 5.21
N GLY A 153 9.85 -0.36 4.28
CA GLY A 153 8.53 0.15 4.61
C GLY A 153 8.52 1.65 4.92
N PRO A 154 7.32 2.18 5.26
CA PRO A 154 7.13 3.58 5.58
C PRO A 154 7.82 4.00 6.89
N ARG A 155 8.05 3.08 7.84
CA ARG A 155 8.69 3.41 9.12
C ARG A 155 10.04 4.08 8.93
N LYS A 156 10.87 3.60 7.98
CA LYS A 156 12.16 4.23 7.70
C LYS A 156 12.02 5.68 7.26
N LEU A 157 11.04 5.98 6.42
CA LEU A 157 10.77 7.33 5.95
C LEU A 157 10.13 8.22 7.03
N VAL A 158 9.31 7.63 7.92
CA VAL A 158 8.80 8.32 9.12
C VAL A 158 9.95 8.74 10.02
N THR A 159 10.90 7.84 10.32
CA THR A 159 12.08 8.16 11.13
C THR A 159 12.90 9.28 10.49
N LEU A 160 13.22 9.19 9.19
CA LEU A 160 13.98 10.23 8.50
C LEU A 160 13.26 11.59 8.50
N ALA A 161 11.94 11.61 8.35
CA ALA A 161 11.17 12.85 8.43
C ALA A 161 11.15 13.42 9.86
N ASN A 162 11.06 12.56 10.87
CA ASN A 162 11.13 12.96 12.27
C ASN A 162 12.49 13.59 12.60
N ASP A 163 13.59 12.94 12.19
CA ASP A 163 14.96 13.41 12.37
C ASP A 163 15.22 14.75 11.66
N ALA A 164 14.52 15.00 10.55
CA ALA A 164 14.53 16.27 9.83
C ALA A 164 13.63 17.37 10.47
N GLY A 165 13.10 17.14 11.68
CA GLY A 165 12.26 18.10 12.40
C GLY A 165 10.81 18.20 11.90
N LEU A 166 10.32 17.20 11.16
CA LEU A 166 8.97 17.19 10.60
C LEU A 166 7.96 16.38 11.43
N ALA A 167 8.30 16.04 12.67
CA ALA A 167 7.46 15.31 13.64
C ALA A 167 6.01 15.82 13.68
N LYS A 168 5.83 17.13 13.74
CA LYS A 168 4.51 17.80 13.83
C LYS A 168 3.60 17.61 12.61
N PHE A 169 4.15 17.11 11.50
CA PHE A 169 3.40 16.82 10.27
C PHE A 169 3.07 15.32 10.11
N LEU A 170 3.56 14.48 11.02
CA LEU A 170 3.26 13.07 11.11
C LEU A 170 2.09 12.85 12.09
N PRO A 171 1.33 11.75 11.95
CA PRO A 171 0.26 11.45 12.89
C PRO A 171 0.85 11.02 14.25
N GLU A 172 0.17 11.40 15.33
CA GLU A 172 0.51 10.95 16.69
C GLU A 172 0.26 9.46 16.90
N LYS A 173 -0.69 8.89 16.15
CA LYS A 173 -1.09 7.49 16.23
C LYS A 173 -1.26 6.89 14.84
N TYR A 174 -0.78 5.67 14.70
CA TYR A 174 -0.95 4.81 13.53
C TYR A 174 -2.01 3.75 13.83
N VAL A 175 -2.59 3.19 12.76
CA VAL A 175 -3.37 1.95 12.88
C VAL A 175 -2.33 0.86 13.07
N LYS A 176 -2.48 0.07 14.14
CA LYS A 176 -1.50 -0.96 14.51
C LYS A 176 -1.28 -1.91 13.33
N ASP A 177 -0.01 -2.23 13.08
CA ASP A 177 0.44 -3.13 12.01
C ASP A 177 0.07 -2.71 10.57
N SER A 178 -0.45 -1.49 10.36
CA SER A 178 -0.88 -1.00 9.04
C SER A 178 0.20 -0.20 8.32
N VAL A 179 0.98 -0.90 7.48
CA VAL A 179 1.94 -0.29 6.54
C VAL A 179 1.24 0.74 5.63
N CYS A 180 0.02 0.42 5.20
CA CYS A 180 -0.77 1.25 4.31
C CYS A 180 -1.15 2.61 4.94
N HIS A 181 -1.58 2.63 6.21
CA HIS A 181 -1.91 3.88 6.88
C HIS A 181 -0.67 4.74 7.09
N ALA A 182 0.44 4.17 7.56
CA ALA A 182 1.69 4.92 7.74
C ALA A 182 2.21 5.50 6.42
N CYS A 183 2.16 4.73 5.33
CA CYS A 183 2.55 5.19 4.00
C CYS A 183 1.64 6.34 3.50
N TYR A 184 0.33 6.21 3.66
CA TYR A 184 -0.60 7.29 3.29
C TYR A 184 -0.34 8.57 4.09
N SER A 185 -0.09 8.48 5.39
CA SER A 185 0.15 9.66 6.23
C SER A 185 1.41 10.42 5.82
N LEU A 186 2.46 9.72 5.38
CA LEU A 186 3.64 10.34 4.78
C LEU A 186 3.30 11.05 3.46
N VAL A 187 2.66 10.32 2.55
CA VAL A 187 2.51 10.75 1.16
C VAL A 187 1.39 11.79 0.99
N SER A 188 0.40 11.81 1.88
CA SER A 188 -0.72 12.77 1.84
C SER A 188 -0.36 14.17 2.34
N ASN A 189 0.67 14.31 3.20
CA ASN A 189 1.11 15.59 3.71
C ASN A 189 2.08 16.31 2.74
N ARG A 190 1.75 17.54 2.33
CA ARG A 190 2.57 18.31 1.38
C ARG A 190 3.99 18.59 1.88
N ARG A 191 4.18 18.91 3.17
CA ARG A 191 5.50 19.22 3.74
C ARG A 191 6.39 17.98 3.75
N ILE A 192 5.82 16.84 4.13
CA ILE A 192 6.51 15.55 4.06
C ILE A 192 6.83 15.20 2.61
N ARG A 193 5.91 15.36 1.65
CA ARG A 193 6.21 15.12 0.22
C ARG A 193 7.38 15.96 -0.29
N THR A 194 7.46 17.24 0.07
CA THR A 194 8.59 18.09 -0.32
C THR A 194 9.91 17.56 0.26
N PHE A 195 9.91 17.10 1.51
CA PHE A 195 11.07 16.43 2.11
C PHE A 195 11.43 15.11 1.41
N LEU A 196 10.43 14.28 1.06
CA LEU A 196 10.69 13.06 0.31
C LEU A 196 11.27 13.36 -1.09
N GLN A 197 10.85 14.45 -1.73
CA GLN A 197 11.43 14.89 -3.00
C GLN A 197 12.89 15.36 -2.86
N SER A 198 13.25 16.07 -1.78
CA SER A 198 14.65 16.41 -1.52
C SER A 198 15.48 15.17 -1.20
N LEU A 199 14.94 14.25 -0.39
CA LEU A 199 15.58 12.98 -0.05
C LEU A 199 15.79 12.11 -1.31
N ALA A 200 14.87 12.15 -2.28
CA ALA A 200 15.03 11.42 -3.54
C ALA A 200 16.19 11.93 -4.43
N ARG A 201 16.65 13.16 -4.18
CA ARG A 201 17.78 13.78 -4.88
C ARG A 201 19.09 13.63 -4.10
N ASP A 202 19.04 13.19 -2.85
CA ASP A 202 20.22 12.99 -2.02
C ASP A 202 21.07 11.80 -2.55
N PRO A 203 22.34 12.03 -2.93
CA PRO A 203 23.19 10.98 -3.51
C PRO A 203 23.44 9.82 -2.56
N GLU A 204 23.61 10.09 -1.26
CA GLU A 204 23.88 9.07 -0.27
C GLU A 204 22.66 8.17 -0.05
N PHE A 205 21.47 8.76 0.04
CA PHE A 205 20.20 8.03 0.15
C PHE A 205 19.94 7.18 -1.08
N ARG A 206 20.10 7.73 -2.29
CA ARG A 206 20.01 7.00 -3.56
C ARG A 206 20.95 5.80 -3.58
N ARG A 207 22.21 5.99 -3.16
CA ARG A 207 23.22 4.94 -3.06
C ARG A 207 22.80 3.85 -2.08
N LYS A 208 22.39 4.22 -0.87
CA LYS A 208 21.90 3.27 0.15
C LYS A 208 20.72 2.45 -0.36
N VAL A 209 19.74 3.08 -1.01
CA VAL A 209 18.57 2.38 -1.56
C VAL A 209 18.97 1.42 -2.68
N ALA A 210 19.84 1.83 -3.61
CA ALA A 210 20.29 0.96 -4.69
C ALA A 210 21.02 -0.30 -4.17
N TYR A 211 21.95 -0.13 -3.22
CA TYR A 211 22.62 -1.28 -2.58
C TYR A 211 21.65 -2.15 -1.79
N ALA A 212 20.73 -1.55 -1.05
CA ALA A 212 19.75 -2.29 -0.27
C ALA A 212 18.80 -3.08 -1.18
N ARG A 213 18.41 -2.53 -2.34
CA ARG A 213 17.59 -3.22 -3.34
C ARG A 213 18.33 -4.45 -3.88
N LEU A 214 19.61 -4.30 -4.23
CA LEU A 214 20.46 -5.41 -4.66
C LEU A 214 20.60 -6.48 -3.57
N TYR A 215 20.80 -6.06 -2.32
CA TYR A 215 21.05 -6.97 -1.20
C TYR A 215 19.79 -7.72 -0.74
N TYR A 216 18.71 -6.98 -0.44
CA TYR A 216 17.49 -7.55 0.15
C TYR A 216 16.54 -8.14 -0.89
N LEU A 217 16.42 -7.52 -2.07
CA LEU A 217 15.46 -7.96 -3.10
C LEU A 217 16.13 -8.76 -4.23
N ARG A 218 17.47 -8.83 -4.26
CA ARG A 218 18.24 -9.45 -5.36
C ARG A 218 17.95 -8.82 -6.73
N GLU A 219 17.59 -7.55 -6.75
CA GLU A 219 17.27 -6.78 -7.96
C GLU A 219 18.43 -5.81 -8.27
N SER A 220 19.18 -6.03 -9.37
CA SER A 220 20.35 -5.22 -9.75
C SER A 220 20.02 -3.98 -10.59
N ARG A 221 18.82 -3.91 -11.15
CA ARG A 221 18.47 -2.95 -12.21
C ARG A 221 18.66 -1.47 -11.82
N MET A 222 18.27 -1.06 -10.61
CA MET A 222 18.53 0.30 -10.12
C MET A 222 20.03 0.61 -10.09
N PHE A 223 20.84 -0.33 -9.59
CA PHE A 223 22.29 -0.16 -9.50
C PHE A 223 22.92 -0.05 -10.90
N GLU A 224 22.50 -0.89 -11.85
CA GLU A 224 22.98 -0.85 -13.23
C GLU A 224 22.67 0.50 -13.90
N LEU A 225 21.43 0.98 -13.78
CA LEU A 225 21.00 2.26 -14.36
C LEU A 225 21.73 3.45 -13.73
N MET A 226 22.10 3.35 -12.46
CA MET A 226 22.69 4.47 -11.71
C MET A 226 24.21 4.33 -11.50
N LYS A 227 24.86 3.29 -12.05
CA LYS A 227 26.26 2.94 -11.76
C LYS A 227 27.22 4.12 -11.91
N GLY A 228 27.06 4.92 -12.97
CA GLY A 228 27.89 6.09 -13.24
C GLY A 228 27.71 7.23 -12.23
N GLU A 229 26.53 7.37 -11.61
CA GLU A 229 26.27 8.33 -10.54
C GLU A 229 26.73 7.79 -9.18
N LEU A 230 26.45 6.51 -8.92
CA LEU A 230 26.70 5.87 -7.63
C LEU A 230 28.18 5.68 -7.32
N LEU A 231 29.00 5.40 -8.34
CA LEU A 231 30.43 5.14 -8.20
C LEU A 231 31.30 6.39 -8.27
N LYS A 232 30.74 7.56 -8.58
CA LYS A 232 31.48 8.82 -8.44
C LYS A 232 31.73 9.06 -6.95
N GLN A 233 33.00 9.04 -6.57
CA GLN A 233 33.41 9.38 -5.21
C GLN A 233 32.97 10.82 -4.93
N THR A 234 32.28 11.02 -3.81
CA THR A 234 32.17 12.34 -3.21
C THR A 234 33.58 12.65 -2.71
N VAL A 235 34.36 13.35 -3.52
CA VAL A 235 35.64 13.94 -3.12
C VAL A 235 35.34 15.11 -2.19
#